data_AF-A0A173LPK9-F1
#
_entry.id   AF-A0A173LPK9-F1
#
_cell.length_a   1.000
_cell.length_b   1.000
_cell.length_c   1.000
_cell.angle_alpha   90.00
_cell.angle_beta   90.00
_cell.angle_gamma   90.00
#
_symmetry.space_group_name_H-M   'P 1'
#
loop_
_entity.id
_entity.type
_entity.pdbx_description
1 polymer ?
#
loop_
_entity_poly.entity_id
_entity_poly.type
_entity_poly.pdbx_seq_one_letter_code
_entity_poly.pdbx_strand_id
1 'polypeptide(L)'
;MAGDEALKAASRALAVSLPEDLLPVDIRTRAMFGGYMVYATVLDAPDEDFVSNPDRERGVAVINDGHLFLKQKSELDDRVGEIAELAPMYPGGANMWRVDAAHLDPVSDVLRELIVDMWRIEPKKKPRKPRTPRKPREK
;
A
#
# COMPACT_ATOMS: atom_id res chain seq x y z
N MET A 1 -27.92 -2.48 -7.63
CA MET A 1 -26.58 -2.73 -8.21
C MET A 1 -25.80 -1.46 -8.57
N ALA A 2 -26.31 -0.24 -8.28
CA ALA A 2 -25.58 1.01 -8.59
C ALA A 2 -24.40 1.33 -7.64
N GLY A 3 -24.38 0.75 -6.43
CA GLY A 3 -23.35 1.05 -5.42
C GLY A 3 -21.96 0.51 -5.78
N ASP A 4 -21.88 -0.70 -6.32
CA ASP A 4 -20.59 -1.35 -6.66
C ASP A 4 -19.87 -0.64 -7.81
N GLU A 5 -20.63 -0.16 -8.80
CA GLU A 5 -20.06 0.56 -9.94
C GLU A 5 -19.54 1.95 -9.55
N ALA A 6 -20.24 2.65 -8.66
CA ALA A 6 -19.79 3.92 -8.09
C ALA A 6 -18.49 3.76 -7.28
N LEU A 7 -18.36 2.70 -6.48
CA LEU A 7 -17.16 2.40 -5.69
C LEU A 7 -15.95 2.05 -6.57
N LYS A 8 -16.19 1.33 -7.67
CA LYS A 8 -15.15 1.05 -8.69
C LYS A 8 -14.71 2.33 -9.41
N ALA A 9 -15.67 3.19 -9.77
CA ALA A 9 -15.36 4.49 -10.37
C ALA A 9 -14.55 5.38 -9.40
N ALA A 10 -14.91 5.42 -8.12
CA ALA A 10 -14.17 6.13 -7.09
C ALA A 10 -12.74 5.59 -6.91
N SER A 11 -12.58 4.27 -6.85
CA SER A 11 -11.26 3.61 -6.78
C SER A 11 -10.39 3.98 -7.98
N ARG A 12 -10.97 3.99 -9.18
CA ARG A 12 -10.27 4.37 -10.40
C ARG A 12 -9.89 5.84 -10.41
N ALA A 13 -10.79 6.73 -9.99
CA ALA A 13 -10.51 8.16 -9.89
C ALA A 13 -9.34 8.44 -8.93
N LEU A 14 -9.37 7.82 -7.76
CA LEU A 14 -8.30 7.94 -6.77
C LEU A 14 -6.97 7.38 -7.29
N ALA A 15 -6.99 6.26 -8.01
CA ALA A 15 -5.78 5.67 -8.59
C ALA A 15 -5.14 6.56 -9.68
N VAL A 16 -5.95 7.37 -10.37
CA VAL A 16 -5.48 8.31 -11.39
C VAL A 16 -4.97 9.61 -10.77
N SER A 17 -5.60 10.11 -9.70
CA SER A 17 -5.22 11.39 -9.08
C SER A 17 -4.02 11.28 -8.14
N LEU A 18 -3.84 10.15 -7.46
CA LEU A 18 -2.79 9.98 -6.46
C LEU A 18 -1.35 10.21 -6.99
N PRO A 19 -0.99 9.82 -8.24
CA PRO A 19 0.35 10.03 -8.76
C PRO A 19 0.75 11.46 -9.09
N GLU A 20 -0.20 12.40 -9.24
CA GLU A 20 0.10 13.67 -9.92
C GLU A 20 0.90 14.68 -9.06
N ASP A 21 0.95 14.56 -7.72
CA ASP A 21 1.56 15.60 -6.87
C ASP A 21 2.53 15.12 -5.76
N LEU A 22 3.05 13.89 -5.82
CA LEU A 22 3.82 13.30 -4.71
C LEU A 22 5.35 13.40 -4.81
N LEU A 23 5.93 14.30 -5.62
CA LEU A 23 7.39 14.49 -5.67
C LEU A 23 8.00 14.76 -4.27
N PRO A 24 9.15 14.13 -3.91
CA PRO A 24 10.05 13.34 -4.75
C PRO A 24 9.68 11.84 -4.88
N VAL A 25 8.43 11.47 -4.59
CA VAL A 25 7.93 10.10 -4.73
C VAL A 25 7.24 9.93 -6.09
N ASP A 26 7.76 9.00 -6.91
CA ASP A 26 7.04 8.47 -8.07
C ASP A 26 6.05 7.39 -7.60
N ILE A 27 4.77 7.60 -7.87
CA ILE A 27 3.70 6.67 -7.51
C ILE A 27 3.17 5.98 -8.76
N ARG A 28 3.05 4.66 -8.67
CA ARG A 28 2.43 3.84 -9.72
C ARG A 28 1.33 3.00 -9.14
N THR A 29 0.18 3.01 -9.79
CA THR A 29 -0.95 2.16 -9.42
C THR A 29 -1.10 1.01 -10.40
N ARG A 30 -1.28 -0.23 -9.92
CA ARG A 30 -1.58 -1.40 -10.77
C ARG A 30 -2.84 -2.10 -10.29
N ALA A 31 -3.74 -2.43 -11.20
CA ALA A 31 -4.95 -3.18 -10.86
C ALA A 31 -4.59 -4.56 -10.27
N MET A 32 -5.07 -4.87 -9.07
CA MET A 32 -4.79 -6.12 -8.37
C MET A 32 -5.90 -6.45 -7.36
N PHE A 33 -6.31 -7.72 -7.28
CA PHE A 33 -7.29 -8.24 -6.31
C PHE A 33 -8.65 -7.50 -6.28
N GLY A 34 -9.10 -6.93 -7.40
CA GLY A 34 -10.37 -6.18 -7.46
C GLY A 34 -10.24 -4.69 -7.12
N GLY A 35 -9.05 -4.22 -6.73
CA GLY A 35 -8.70 -2.82 -6.51
C GLY A 35 -7.41 -2.43 -7.23
N TYR A 36 -6.65 -1.49 -6.66
CA TYR A 36 -5.35 -1.05 -7.18
C TYR A 36 -4.26 -1.12 -6.13
N MET A 37 -3.18 -1.84 -6.40
CA MET A 37 -1.96 -1.78 -5.59
C MET A 37 -1.22 -0.48 -5.89
N VAL A 38 -0.85 0.25 -4.84
CA VAL A 38 -0.06 1.49 -4.91
C VAL A 38 1.39 1.16 -4.63
N TYR A 39 2.23 1.45 -5.61
CA TYR A 39 3.67 1.32 -5.54
C TYR A 39 4.31 2.71 -5.46
N ALA A 40 5.30 2.84 -4.59
CA ALA A 40 6.08 4.06 -4.44
C ALA A 40 7.53 3.79 -4.81
N THR A 41 8.17 4.82 -5.36
CA THR A 41 9.61 4.89 -5.63
C THR A 41 10.09 6.27 -5.19
N VAL A 42 11.01 6.33 -4.23
CA VAL A 42 11.59 7.60 -3.78
C VAL A 42 12.78 7.92 -4.68
N LEU A 43 12.69 9.01 -5.45
CA LEU A 43 13.60 9.30 -6.57
C LEU A 43 15.01 9.72 -6.13
N ASP A 44 15.15 10.25 -4.93
CA ASP A 44 16.41 10.78 -4.36
C ASP A 44 17.07 9.83 -3.34
N ALA A 45 16.56 8.60 -3.22
CA ALA A 45 17.10 7.64 -2.26
C ALA A 45 18.45 7.05 -2.71
N PRO A 46 19.42 6.90 -1.78
CA PRO A 46 20.76 6.42 -2.11
C PRO A 46 20.78 4.95 -2.53
N ASP A 47 21.63 4.62 -3.52
CA ASP A 47 21.68 3.31 -4.17
C ASP A 47 22.03 2.15 -3.23
N GLU A 48 22.77 2.44 -2.16
CA GLU A 48 23.25 1.46 -1.16
C GLU A 48 22.11 0.77 -0.40
N ASP A 49 20.93 1.40 -0.32
CA ASP A 49 19.74 0.84 0.33
C ASP A 49 19.00 -0.22 -0.54
N PHE A 50 19.45 -0.51 -1.78
CA PHE A 50 18.67 -1.27 -2.77
C PHE A 50 19.30 -2.57 -3.31
N VAL A 51 20.17 -3.21 -2.54
CA VAL A 51 20.84 -4.48 -2.95
C VAL A 51 19.85 -5.59 -3.38
N SER A 52 18.60 -5.57 -2.88
CA SER A 52 17.60 -6.61 -3.11
C SER A 52 16.47 -6.25 -4.09
N ASN A 53 16.37 -5.01 -4.57
CA ASN A 53 15.26 -4.57 -5.43
C ASN A 53 15.72 -3.51 -6.46
N PRO A 54 16.14 -3.93 -7.67
CA PRO A 54 16.74 -3.04 -8.67
C PRO A 54 15.77 -1.98 -9.19
N ASP A 55 14.46 -2.27 -9.16
CA ASP A 55 13.44 -1.34 -9.65
C ASP A 55 13.07 -0.26 -8.62
N ARG A 56 13.59 -0.34 -7.38
CA ARG A 56 13.31 0.56 -6.23
C ARG A 56 11.82 0.73 -5.89
N GLU A 57 10.95 -0.02 -6.56
CA GLU A 57 9.50 0.06 -6.45
C GLU A 57 9.03 -0.77 -5.27
N ARG A 58 8.28 -0.18 -4.34
CA ARG A 58 7.72 -0.88 -3.17
C ARG A 58 6.23 -0.65 -3.07
N GLY A 59 5.49 -1.73 -2.91
CA GLY A 59 4.06 -1.66 -2.68
C GLY A 59 3.75 -1.17 -1.27
N VAL A 60 3.24 0.06 -1.12
CA VAL A 60 3.01 0.73 0.16
C VAL A 60 1.55 0.73 0.59
N ALA A 61 0.62 0.76 -0.38
CA ALA A 61 -0.81 0.88 -0.10
C ALA A 61 -1.66 0.14 -1.13
N VAL A 62 -2.96 0.07 -0.87
CA VAL A 62 -3.96 -0.50 -1.78
C VAL A 62 -5.17 0.44 -1.82
N ILE A 63 -5.71 0.67 -3.00
CA ILE A 63 -6.98 1.37 -3.18
C ILE A 63 -8.06 0.33 -3.43
N ASN A 64 -9.10 0.33 -2.60
CA ASN A 64 -10.26 -0.53 -2.76
C ASN A 64 -11.53 0.20 -2.31
N ASP A 65 -12.65 -0.04 -2.99
CA ASP A 65 -13.95 0.55 -2.68
C ASP A 65 -13.92 2.07 -2.45
N GLY A 66 -13.12 2.80 -3.23
CA GLY A 66 -13.00 4.25 -3.15
C GLY A 66 -12.13 4.76 -2.00
N HIS A 67 -11.45 3.87 -1.28
CA HIS A 67 -10.61 4.20 -0.12
C HIS A 67 -9.16 3.78 -0.33
N LEU A 68 -8.23 4.55 0.23
CA LEU A 68 -6.81 4.21 0.32
C LEU A 68 -6.54 3.48 1.64
N PHE A 69 -5.87 2.32 1.54
CA PHE A 69 -5.46 1.49 2.67
C PHE A 69 -3.93 1.39 2.71
N LEU A 70 -3.31 1.97 3.72
CA LEU A 70 -1.88 1.84 3.97
C LEU A 70 -1.57 0.48 4.62
N LYS A 71 -0.46 -0.13 4.22
CA LYS A 71 0.05 -1.33 4.89
C LYS A 71 0.48 -1.02 6.31
N GLN A 72 0.14 -1.92 7.23
CA GLN A 72 0.61 -1.84 8.60
C GLN A 72 2.14 -1.94 8.67
N LYS A 73 2.72 -1.02 9.43
CA LYS A 73 4.15 -0.92 9.73
C LYS A 73 4.23 -0.52 11.20
N SER A 74 4.56 -1.47 12.07
CA SER A 74 4.59 -1.26 13.52
C SER A 74 5.33 0.00 13.97
N GLU A 75 6.37 0.37 13.23
CA GLU A 75 7.21 1.54 13.46
C GLU A 75 6.53 2.88 13.15
N LEU A 76 5.40 2.87 12.43
CA LEU A 76 4.64 4.05 12.01
C LEU A 76 3.21 4.06 12.51
N ASP A 77 2.73 2.99 13.17
CA ASP A 77 1.31 2.82 13.50
C ASP A 77 0.72 4.01 14.29
N ASP A 78 1.49 4.60 15.23
CA ASP A 78 1.04 5.80 15.98
C ASP A 78 0.82 7.01 15.06
N ARG A 79 1.76 7.26 14.15
CA ARG A 79 1.69 8.38 13.19
C ARG A 79 0.59 8.17 12.15
N VAL A 80 0.41 6.92 11.71
CA VAL A 80 -0.67 6.55 10.78
C VAL A 80 -2.03 6.75 11.44
N GLY A 81 -2.15 6.42 12.74
CA GLY A 81 -3.37 6.54 13.52
C GLY A 81 -3.89 7.98 13.69
N GLU A 82 -3.08 9.00 13.39
CA GLU A 82 -3.50 10.41 13.39
C GLU A 82 -4.35 10.78 12.17
N ILE A 83 -4.24 10.02 11.06
CA ILE A 83 -4.86 10.34 9.76
C ILE A 83 -5.69 9.19 9.17
N ALA A 84 -5.72 8.05 9.85
CA ALA A 84 -6.29 6.82 9.36
C ALA A 84 -6.84 5.94 10.50
N GLU A 85 -7.82 5.12 10.16
CA GLU A 85 -8.41 4.14 11.07
C GLU A 85 -8.16 2.70 10.61
N LEU A 86 -8.07 1.76 11.54
CA LEU A 86 -7.96 0.33 11.19
C LEU A 86 -9.30 -0.19 10.68
N ALA A 87 -9.33 -0.59 9.41
CA ALA A 87 -10.49 -1.19 8.77
C ALA A 87 -10.09 -2.34 7.84
N PRO A 88 -10.96 -3.35 7.66
CA PRO A 88 -10.72 -4.37 6.66
C PRO A 88 -10.91 -3.79 5.25
N MET A 89 -10.02 -4.15 4.32
CA MET A 89 -10.10 -3.70 2.92
C MET A 89 -11.36 -4.20 2.19
N TYR A 90 -11.86 -5.35 2.62
CA TYR A 90 -13.10 -5.98 2.13
C TYR A 90 -13.65 -6.88 3.25
N PRO A 91 -14.94 -7.30 3.21
CA PRO A 91 -15.52 -8.13 4.26
C PRO A 91 -14.71 -9.42 4.51
N GLY A 92 -14.22 -9.60 5.74
CA GLY A 92 -13.39 -10.75 6.14
C GLY A 92 -11.90 -10.65 5.75
N GLY A 93 -11.47 -9.54 5.16
CA GLY A 93 -10.06 -9.25 4.88
C GLY A 93 -9.26 -8.88 6.13
N ALA A 94 -7.94 -8.80 5.98
CA ALA A 94 -7.07 -8.30 7.03
C ALA A 94 -7.28 -6.78 7.23
N ASN A 95 -7.16 -6.33 8.48
CA ASN A 95 -7.20 -4.91 8.79
C ASN A 95 -5.98 -4.20 8.22
N MET A 96 -6.23 -3.05 7.60
CA MET A 96 -5.23 -2.12 7.10
C MET A 96 -5.63 -0.71 7.54
N TRP A 97 -4.70 0.24 7.46
CA TRP A 97 -4.96 1.61 7.84
C TRP A 97 -5.69 2.33 6.71
N ARG A 98 -7.00 2.52 6.87
CA ARG A 98 -7.84 3.27 5.93
C ARG A 98 -7.65 4.76 6.17
N VAL A 99 -7.11 5.46 5.18
CA VAL A 99 -6.85 6.90 5.25
C VAL A 99 -8.17 7.67 5.13
N ASP A 100 -8.35 8.66 5.99
CA ASP A 100 -9.52 9.53 5.94
C ASP A 100 -9.49 10.41 4.70
N ALA A 101 -10.65 10.64 4.09
CA ALA A 101 -10.75 11.41 2.85
C ALA A 101 -10.17 12.83 2.96
N ALA A 102 -10.20 13.43 4.16
CA ALA A 102 -9.62 14.74 4.44
C ALA A 102 -8.09 14.78 4.30
N HIS A 103 -7.42 13.62 4.38
CA HIS A 103 -5.97 13.46 4.27
C HIS A 103 -5.52 12.88 2.92
N LEU A 104 -6.45 12.67 1.98
CA LEU A 104 -6.16 12.20 0.62
C LEU A 104 -5.81 13.31 -0.37
N ASP A 105 -5.81 14.57 0.06
CA ASP A 105 -5.30 15.66 -0.76
C ASP A 105 -3.83 15.38 -1.11
N PRO A 106 -3.47 15.25 -2.40
CA PRO A 106 -2.12 14.90 -2.82
C PRO A 106 -1.09 16.02 -2.54
N VAL A 107 -1.54 17.22 -2.10
CA VAL A 107 -0.70 18.29 -1.54
C VAL A 107 -0.41 18.08 -0.05
N SER A 108 -1.02 17.08 0.60
CA SER A 108 -0.78 16.76 2.02
C SER A 108 0.64 16.24 2.21
N ASP A 109 1.52 17.11 2.70
CA ASP A 109 2.90 16.77 3.05
C ASP A 109 2.97 15.59 4.04
N VAL A 110 1.96 15.44 4.91
CA VAL A 110 1.86 14.34 5.87
C VAL A 110 1.76 12.98 5.18
N LEU A 111 0.87 12.85 4.18
CA LEU A 111 0.71 11.59 3.45
C LEU A 111 1.96 11.27 2.63
N ARG A 112 2.58 12.30 2.03
CA ARG A 112 3.84 12.15 1.28
C ARG A 112 4.96 11.63 2.17
N GLU A 113 5.22 12.30 3.30
CA GLU A 113 6.25 11.90 4.26
C GLU A 113 6.02 10.49 4.78
N LEU A 114 4.77 10.15 5.08
CA LEU A 114 4.41 8.82 5.54
C LEU A 114 4.68 7.74 4.49
N ILE A 115 4.36 8.00 3.21
CA ILE A 115 4.68 7.08 2.11
C ILE A 115 6.20 6.90 1.98
N VAL A 116 6.99 7.98 2.11
CA VAL A 116 8.47 7.91 2.11
C VAL A 116 8.97 7.03 3.26
N ASP A 117 8.48 7.24 4.47
CA ASP A 117 8.88 6.45 5.64
C ASP A 117 8.48 4.98 5.49
N MET A 118 7.26 4.70 5.03
CA MET A 118 6.80 3.35 4.74
C MET A 118 7.64 2.66 3.68
N TRP A 119 8.07 3.41 2.66
CA TRP A 119 8.93 2.94 1.60
C TRP A 119 10.33 2.59 2.13
N ARG A 120 10.91 3.44 2.98
CA ARG A 120 12.22 3.21 3.62
C ARG A 120 12.24 1.96 4.48
N ILE A 121 11.16 1.65 5.19
CA ILE A 121 11.09 0.46 6.03
C ILE A 121 11.13 -0.81 5.16
N GLU A 122 12.26 -1.52 5.20
CA GLU A 122 12.42 -2.80 4.52
C GLU A 122 11.33 -3.81 4.93
N PRO A 123 10.81 -4.60 3.97
CA PRO A 123 9.98 -5.73 4.32
C PRO A 123 10.80 -6.72 5.16
N LYS A 124 10.46 -6.85 6.45
CA LYS A 124 11.03 -7.88 7.33
C LYS A 124 10.91 -9.23 6.61
N LYS A 125 12.05 -9.86 6.27
CA LYS A 125 12.08 -11.19 5.66
C LYS A 125 11.40 -12.16 6.62
N LYS A 126 10.14 -12.51 6.36
CA LYS A 126 9.46 -13.54 7.15
C LYS A 126 10.30 -14.83 7.03
N PRO A 127 10.64 -15.50 8.14
CA PRO A 127 11.33 -16.78 8.07
C PRO A 127 10.47 -17.72 7.21
N ARG A 128 11.05 -18.26 6.14
CA ARG A 128 10.37 -19.23 5.28
C ARG A 128 9.99 -20.42 6.16
N LYS A 129 8.68 -20.69 6.29
CA LYS A 129 8.23 -21.92 6.95
C LYS A 129 8.90 -23.10 6.24
N PRO A 130 9.56 -24.02 6.96
CA PRO A 130 10.11 -25.23 6.33
C PRO A 130 8.96 -25.94 5.62
N ARG A 131 9.17 -26.28 4.33
CA ARG A 131 8.20 -27.11 3.59
C ARG A 131 8.05 -28.40 4.38
N THR A 132 6.87 -28.64 4.93
CA THR A 132 6.53 -29.95 5.51
C THR A 132 6.76 -31.00 4.42
N PRO A 133 7.53 -32.07 4.67
CA PRO A 133 7.70 -33.15 3.71
C PRO A 133 6.32 -33.65 3.29
N ARG A 134 6.05 -33.67 1.98
CA ARG A 134 4.81 -34.29 1.47
C ARG A 134 4.85 -35.76 1.90
N LYS A 135 3.83 -36.24 2.63
CA LYS A 135 3.69 -37.68 2.91
C LYS A 135 3.68 -38.44 1.57
N PRO A 136 4.40 -39.56 1.45
CA PRO A 136 4.27 -40.44 0.29
C PRO A 136 2.80 -40.86 0.14
N ARG A 137 2.26 -40.81 -1.08
CA ARG A 137 1.00 -41.47 -1.38
C ARG A 137 1.23 -42.98 -1.29
N GLU A 138 0.59 -43.65 -0.36
CA GLU A 138 0.47 -45.12 -0.40
C GLU A 138 -0.30 -45.50 -1.67
N LYS A 139 0.20 -46.53 -2.37
CA LYS A 139 -0.40 -47.10 -3.59
C LYS A 139 -1.40 -48.18 -3.23
#